data_AF-A0A383EZR7-F1
#
_entry.id   AF-A0A383EZR7-F1
#
_cell.length_a   1.000
_cell.length_b   1.000
_cell.length_c   1.000
_cell.angle_alpha   90.00
_cell.angle_beta   90.00
_cell.angle_gamma   90.00
#
_symmetry.space_group_name_H-M   'P 1'
#
loop_
_entity.id
_entity.type
_entity.pdbx_description
1 polymer ?
#
loop_
_entity_poly.entity_id
_entity_poly.type
_entity_poly.pdbx_seq_one_letter_code
_entity_poly.pdbx_strand_id
1 'polypeptide(L)'
;MTFTMNKIQMELEGKYLGSLRDSNELLSDRKALRQRMEEDGYLLIRRLHDIQNVQAARKFLLEKLHENQQIDGSYPLSKGVAADGKRGMFMGGNKSITHHPAFLNLVESREIMDFYQHYFGGEVMTYDYKWLRVVGPGNFTGAHYDIVYMGRGTPNVLTCWTPIGDIPLKMGPLAILVGSHRFEHMKETYGQMDVDRDHVTGWFS
;
A
#
# COMPACT_ATOMS: atom_id res chain seq x y z
N MET A 1 -0.85 -18.90 -14.32
CA MET A 1 0.25 -18.82 -13.32
C MET A 1 -0.37 -19.08 -11.95
N THR A 2 0.23 -19.93 -11.12
CA THR A 2 -0.33 -20.28 -9.80
C THR A 2 0.40 -19.55 -8.70
N PHE A 3 -0.36 -18.99 -7.76
CA PHE A 3 0.13 -18.30 -6.57
C PHE A 3 -0.34 -19.00 -5.30
N THR A 4 0.50 -18.98 -4.27
CA THR A 4 0.12 -19.43 -2.94
C THR A 4 -0.26 -18.22 -2.10
N MET A 5 -1.52 -18.14 -1.67
CA MET A 5 -1.97 -17.16 -0.69
C MET A 5 -2.28 -17.91 0.61
N ASN A 6 -1.48 -17.63 1.66
CA ASN A 6 -1.45 -18.41 2.89
C ASN A 6 -1.19 -19.92 2.61
N LYS A 7 -2.18 -20.79 2.80
CA LYS A 7 -2.09 -22.24 2.55
C LYS A 7 -2.82 -22.69 1.27
N ILE A 8 -3.36 -21.75 0.49
CA ILE A 8 -4.23 -22.04 -0.64
C ILE A 8 -3.51 -21.67 -1.94
N GLN A 9 -3.50 -22.59 -2.89
CA GLN A 9 -3.06 -22.33 -4.26
C GLN A 9 -4.22 -21.80 -5.10
N MET A 10 -3.98 -20.70 -5.80
CA MET A 10 -4.95 -20.06 -6.68
C MET A 10 -4.32 -19.79 -8.03
N GLU A 11 -5.07 -20.03 -9.10
CA GLU A 11 -4.66 -19.69 -10.45
C GLU A 11 -5.06 -18.25 -10.77
N LEU A 12 -4.12 -17.45 -11.29
CA LEU A 12 -4.39 -16.12 -11.80
C LEU A 12 -5.29 -16.19 -13.04
N GLU A 13 -6.30 -15.32 -13.09
CA GLU A 13 -7.43 -15.37 -14.02
C GLU A 13 -8.30 -16.63 -13.84
N GLY A 14 -8.24 -17.24 -12.67
CA GLY A 14 -9.12 -18.33 -12.24
C GLY A 14 -10.33 -17.82 -11.46
N LYS A 15 -11.06 -18.76 -10.84
CA LYS A 15 -12.30 -18.45 -10.10
C LYS A 15 -12.10 -17.47 -8.93
N TYR A 16 -10.95 -17.50 -8.26
CA TYR A 16 -10.72 -16.80 -6.99
C TYR A 16 -9.65 -15.72 -7.05
N LEU A 17 -8.91 -15.60 -8.15
CA LEU A 17 -7.82 -14.65 -8.32
C LEU A 17 -7.82 -14.13 -9.75
N GLY A 18 -7.90 -12.82 -9.91
CA GLY A 18 -7.83 -12.12 -11.20
C GLY A 18 -7.10 -10.80 -11.07
N SER A 19 -7.05 -10.06 -12.18
CA SER A 19 -6.42 -8.75 -12.24
C SER A 19 -7.35 -7.64 -11.75
N LEU A 20 -6.79 -6.62 -11.09
CA LEU A 20 -7.52 -5.41 -10.71
C LEU A 20 -7.89 -4.60 -11.96
N ARG A 21 -9.07 -3.99 -11.93
CA ARG A 21 -9.61 -3.15 -13.00
C ARG A 21 -9.00 -1.74 -12.92
N ASP A 22 -8.45 -1.27 -14.03
CA ASP A 22 -7.95 0.10 -14.16
C ASP A 22 -9.11 1.11 -14.02
N SER A 23 -8.80 2.28 -13.46
CA SER A 23 -9.75 3.39 -13.27
C SER A 23 -9.25 4.71 -13.87
N ASN A 24 -8.22 4.65 -14.72
CA ASN A 24 -7.57 5.82 -15.30
C ASN A 24 -8.51 6.67 -16.17
N GLU A 25 -9.43 6.03 -16.88
CA GLU A 25 -10.43 6.68 -17.73
C GLU A 25 -11.45 7.51 -16.94
N LEU A 26 -11.55 7.28 -15.64
CA LEU A 26 -12.50 7.94 -14.74
C LEU A 26 -11.90 9.19 -14.07
N LEU A 27 -10.60 9.47 -14.26
CA LEU A 27 -9.88 10.50 -13.48
C LEU A 27 -10.48 11.91 -13.56
N SER A 28 -11.15 12.25 -14.64
CA SER A 28 -11.82 13.55 -14.81
C SER A 28 -13.26 13.59 -14.29
N ASP A 29 -13.86 12.43 -13.97
CA ASP A 29 -15.24 12.29 -13.52
C ASP A 29 -15.30 11.80 -12.07
N ARG A 30 -15.40 12.76 -11.15
CA ARG A 30 -15.56 12.52 -9.71
C ARG A 30 -16.71 11.55 -9.41
N LYS A 31 -17.84 11.66 -10.10
CA LYS A 31 -19.01 10.81 -9.83
C LYS A 31 -18.70 9.37 -10.22
N ALA A 32 -18.07 9.17 -11.38
CA ALA A 32 -17.68 7.84 -11.84
C ALA A 32 -16.60 7.21 -10.95
N LEU A 33 -15.61 7.98 -10.47
CA LEU A 33 -14.63 7.50 -9.47
C LEU A 33 -15.31 7.00 -8.19
N ARG A 34 -16.25 7.78 -7.65
CA ARG A 34 -17.00 7.39 -6.46
C ARG A 34 -17.85 6.14 -6.69
N GLN A 35 -18.47 6.03 -7.86
CA GLN A 35 -19.25 4.84 -8.23
C GLN A 35 -18.36 3.60 -8.33
N ARG A 36 -17.17 3.71 -8.94
CA ARG A 36 -16.18 2.62 -9.00
C ARG A 36 -15.71 2.20 -7.61
N MET A 37 -15.42 3.16 -6.74
CA MET A 37 -15.03 2.86 -5.35
C MET A 37 -16.16 2.15 -4.58
N GLU A 38 -17.42 2.56 -4.76
CA GLU A 38 -18.57 1.91 -4.12
C GLU A 38 -18.78 0.48 -4.65
N GLU A 39 -18.57 0.27 -5.95
CA GLU A 39 -18.72 -1.03 -6.63
C GLU A 39 -17.60 -2.01 -6.23
N ASP A 40 -16.35 -1.58 -6.28
CA ASP A 40 -15.19 -2.49 -6.21
C ASP A 40 -14.46 -2.43 -4.86
N GLY A 41 -14.56 -1.31 -4.14
CA GLY A 41 -13.85 -1.06 -2.89
C GLY A 41 -12.40 -0.60 -3.06
N TYR A 42 -11.98 -0.33 -4.30
CA TYR A 42 -10.66 0.18 -4.64
C TYR A 42 -10.68 1.01 -5.93
N LEU A 43 -9.58 1.73 -6.17
CA LEU A 43 -9.27 2.38 -7.44
C LEU A 43 -7.83 2.02 -7.83
N LEU A 44 -7.63 1.43 -9.01
CA LEU A 44 -6.29 1.24 -9.57
C LEU A 44 -5.99 2.35 -10.57
N ILE A 45 -5.04 3.22 -10.21
CA ILE A 45 -4.65 4.36 -11.04
C ILE A 45 -3.20 4.20 -11.45
N ARG A 46 -2.98 3.93 -12.74
CA ARG A 46 -1.65 3.80 -13.31
C ARG A 46 -1.06 5.17 -13.60
N ARG A 47 0.25 5.32 -13.38
CA ARG A 47 1.01 6.54 -13.72
C ARG A 47 0.44 7.80 -13.04
N LEU A 48 -0.08 7.67 -11.83
CA LEU A 48 -0.50 8.82 -11.02
C LEU A 48 0.71 9.60 -10.49
N HIS A 49 1.72 8.88 -9.99
CA HIS A 49 2.94 9.50 -9.48
C HIS A 49 3.86 9.96 -10.60
N ASP A 50 4.56 11.07 -10.37
CA ASP A 50 5.76 11.41 -11.14
C ASP A 50 6.83 10.33 -10.96
N ILE A 51 7.27 9.76 -12.07
CA ILE A 51 8.30 8.73 -12.10
C ILE A 51 9.63 9.20 -11.50
N GLN A 52 9.95 10.49 -11.58
CA GLN A 52 11.17 11.04 -10.98
C GLN A 52 11.11 10.97 -9.45
N ASN A 53 9.95 11.28 -8.86
CA ASN A 53 9.74 11.16 -7.42
C ASN A 53 9.79 9.69 -6.96
N VAL A 54 9.23 8.76 -7.75
CA VAL A 54 9.33 7.31 -7.47
C VAL A 54 10.80 6.87 -7.48
N GLN A 55 11.57 7.28 -8.50
CA GLN A 55 12.98 6.90 -8.64
C GLN A 55 13.84 7.50 -7.52
N ALA A 56 13.61 8.77 -7.15
CA ALA A 56 14.31 9.44 -6.07
C ALA A 56 14.04 8.76 -4.71
N ALA A 57 12.77 8.48 -4.39
CA ALA A 57 12.38 7.75 -3.19
C ALA A 57 13.02 6.36 -3.15
N ARG A 58 12.97 5.63 -4.28
CA ARG A 58 13.55 4.30 -4.40
C ARG A 58 15.06 4.32 -4.14
N LYS A 59 15.79 5.23 -4.78
CA LYS A 59 17.24 5.38 -4.62
C LYS A 59 17.57 5.65 -3.15
N PHE A 60 16.93 6.64 -2.54
CA PHE A 60 17.13 7.00 -1.15
C PHE A 60 16.92 5.80 -0.20
N LEU A 61 15.82 5.05 -0.38
CA LEU A 61 15.52 3.89 0.46
C LEU A 61 16.54 2.77 0.26
N LEU A 62 16.96 2.50 -0.97
CA LEU A 62 17.98 1.48 -1.25
C LEU A 62 19.32 1.85 -0.63
N GLU A 63 19.74 3.11 -0.71
CA GLU A 63 20.96 3.60 -0.03
C GLU A 63 20.88 3.37 1.48
N LYS A 64 19.75 3.72 2.12
CA LYS A 64 19.52 3.45 3.55
C LYS A 64 19.53 1.97 3.90
N LEU A 65 18.97 1.12 3.04
CA LEU A 65 19.01 -0.33 3.25
C LEU A 65 20.42 -0.89 3.08
N HIS A 66 21.21 -0.36 2.14
CA HIS A 66 22.60 -0.75 1.95
C HIS A 66 23.49 -0.33 3.13
N GLU A 67 23.36 0.90 3.62
CA GLU A 67 24.03 1.39 4.85
C GLU A 67 23.76 0.47 6.05
N ASN A 68 22.55 -0.08 6.14
CA ASN A 68 22.13 -1.01 7.19
C ASN A 68 22.41 -2.49 6.86
N GLN A 69 23.23 -2.76 5.84
CA GLN A 69 23.63 -4.10 5.40
C GLN A 69 22.44 -5.03 5.08
N GLN A 70 21.33 -4.47 4.60
CA GLN A 70 20.13 -5.23 4.20
C GLN A 70 20.15 -5.64 2.73
N ILE A 71 20.99 -4.99 1.92
CA ILE A 71 21.12 -5.25 0.49
C ILE A 71 22.43 -5.97 0.20
N ASP A 72 22.38 -6.97 -0.69
CA ASP A 72 23.55 -7.67 -1.21
C ASP A 72 24.37 -6.73 -2.12
N GLY A 73 25.56 -6.36 -1.65
CA GLY A 73 26.47 -5.46 -2.37
C GLY A 73 27.13 -6.06 -3.61
N SER A 74 26.95 -7.36 -3.87
CA SER A 74 27.45 -8.00 -5.11
C SER A 74 26.60 -7.67 -6.34
N TYR A 75 25.40 -7.12 -6.14
CA TYR A 75 24.50 -6.66 -7.19
C TYR A 75 24.46 -5.13 -7.27
N PRO A 76 24.13 -4.54 -8.44
CA PRO A 76 23.85 -3.12 -8.52
C PRO A 76 22.73 -2.73 -7.54
N LEU A 77 22.95 -1.67 -6.76
CA LEU A 77 22.03 -1.22 -5.71
C LEU A 77 20.57 -1.10 -6.21
N SER A 78 20.37 -0.63 -7.44
CA SER A 78 19.06 -0.46 -8.08
C SER A 78 18.22 -1.75 -8.17
N LYS A 79 18.87 -2.92 -8.15
CA LYS A 79 18.22 -4.23 -8.14
C LYS A 79 17.55 -4.54 -6.79
N GLY A 80 18.00 -3.94 -5.69
CA GLY A 80 17.41 -4.13 -4.37
C GLY A 80 17.39 -5.58 -3.90
N VAL A 81 18.44 -6.35 -4.22
CA VAL A 81 18.57 -7.75 -3.81
C VAL A 81 18.83 -7.80 -2.31
N ALA A 82 17.97 -8.49 -1.56
CA ALA A 82 18.16 -8.65 -0.12
C ALA A 82 19.44 -9.46 0.14
N ALA A 83 20.24 -9.03 1.13
CA ALA A 83 21.40 -9.80 1.59
C ALA A 83 20.94 -11.10 2.27
N ASP A 84 21.79 -12.12 2.21
CA ASP A 84 21.47 -13.44 2.77
C ASP A 84 21.14 -13.38 4.27
N GLY A 85 20.13 -14.14 4.68
CA GLY A 85 19.61 -14.17 6.04
C GLY A 85 18.91 -12.89 6.53
N LYS A 86 18.84 -11.82 5.72
CA LYS A 86 18.14 -10.58 6.10
C LYS A 86 16.64 -10.70 5.86
N ARG A 87 15.87 -10.18 6.82
CA ARG A 87 14.40 -10.14 6.76
C ARG A 87 13.93 -8.74 6.40
N GLY A 88 12.69 -8.67 5.91
CA GLY A 88 11.99 -7.39 5.78
C GLY A 88 11.85 -6.66 7.12
N MET A 89 11.62 -5.36 7.05
CA MET A 89 11.43 -4.48 8.20
C MET A 89 10.27 -3.53 7.98
N PHE A 90 9.53 -3.27 9.04
CA PHE A 90 8.59 -2.17 9.09
C PHE A 90 9.36 -0.91 9.50
N MET A 91 9.42 0.06 8.59
CA MET A 91 10.08 1.36 8.82
C MET A 91 9.06 2.48 9.03
N GLY A 92 7.78 2.13 9.19
CA GLY A 92 6.74 3.11 9.49
C GLY A 92 7.02 3.84 10.80
N GLY A 93 6.74 5.14 10.81
CA GLY A 93 7.02 6.01 11.95
C GLY A 93 8.50 6.36 12.19
N ASN A 94 9.45 5.77 11.44
CA ASN A 94 10.85 6.20 11.50
C ASN A 94 11.01 7.56 10.80
N LYS A 95 10.86 8.65 11.56
CA LYS A 95 10.84 10.02 11.03
C LYS A 95 12.08 10.40 10.22
N SER A 96 13.26 9.82 10.53
CA SER A 96 14.48 10.08 9.75
C SER A 96 14.38 9.60 8.29
N ILE A 97 13.48 8.65 8.01
CA ILE A 97 13.22 8.09 6.68
C ILE A 97 11.89 8.63 6.15
N THR A 98 10.82 8.52 6.93
CA THR A 98 9.47 8.85 6.47
C THR A 98 9.19 10.34 6.38
N HIS A 99 10.04 11.21 6.94
CA HIS A 99 9.96 12.66 6.75
C HIS A 99 11.10 13.19 5.87
N HIS A 100 11.89 12.31 5.25
CA HIS A 100 12.91 12.74 4.31
C HIS A 100 12.26 13.27 3.03
N PRO A 101 12.74 14.38 2.44
CA PRO A 101 12.13 14.98 1.24
C PRO A 101 11.96 14.00 0.08
N ALA A 102 12.93 13.12 -0.15
CA ALA A 102 12.83 12.11 -1.22
C ALA A 102 11.61 11.18 -1.06
N PHE A 103 11.17 10.92 0.18
CA PHE A 103 10.00 10.09 0.46
C PHE A 103 8.71 10.91 0.48
N LEU A 104 8.70 12.07 1.16
CA LEU A 104 7.53 12.94 1.23
C LEU A 104 7.11 13.49 -0.13
N ASN A 105 8.08 13.86 -0.99
CA ASN A 105 7.80 14.30 -2.36
C ASN A 105 7.10 13.23 -3.22
N LEU A 106 7.09 11.96 -2.79
CA LEU A 106 6.33 10.89 -3.44
C LEU A 106 4.94 10.73 -2.81
N VAL A 107 4.88 10.54 -1.49
CA VAL A 107 3.64 10.14 -0.80
C VAL A 107 2.73 11.30 -0.39
N GLU A 108 3.27 12.52 -0.38
CA GLU A 108 2.53 13.79 -0.18
C GLU A 108 2.64 14.68 -1.42
N SER A 109 2.95 14.07 -2.56
CA SER A 109 3.08 14.75 -3.85
C SER A 109 1.79 15.49 -4.22
N ARG A 110 1.94 16.55 -5.02
CA ARG A 110 0.80 17.32 -5.51
C ARG A 110 -0.18 16.43 -6.27
N GLU A 111 0.30 15.46 -7.04
CA GLU A 111 -0.53 14.52 -7.80
C GLU A 111 -1.46 13.70 -6.90
N ILE A 112 -0.94 13.24 -5.75
CA ILE A 112 -1.73 12.51 -4.74
C ILE A 112 -2.72 13.44 -4.07
N MET A 113 -2.26 14.61 -3.61
CA MET A 113 -3.13 15.56 -2.90
C MET A 113 -4.25 16.08 -3.82
N ASP A 114 -3.93 16.46 -5.06
CA ASP A 114 -4.91 16.92 -6.06
C ASP A 114 -5.91 15.80 -6.42
N PHE A 115 -5.46 14.55 -6.55
CA PHE A 115 -6.36 13.41 -6.77
C PHE A 115 -7.38 13.28 -5.63
N TYR A 116 -6.92 13.31 -4.37
CA TYR A 116 -7.84 13.18 -3.23
C TYR A 116 -8.72 14.41 -3.04
N GLN A 117 -8.22 15.62 -3.28
CA GLN A 117 -9.05 16.84 -3.28
C GLN A 117 -10.18 16.74 -4.31
N HIS A 118 -9.87 16.27 -5.52
CA HIS A 118 -10.88 16.02 -6.55
C HIS A 118 -11.89 14.95 -6.11
N TYR A 119 -11.40 13.81 -5.59
CA TYR A 119 -12.23 12.68 -5.17
C TYR A 119 -13.21 13.05 -4.03
N PHE A 120 -12.70 13.70 -2.98
CA PHE A 120 -13.51 14.13 -1.83
C PHE A 120 -14.31 15.41 -2.11
N GLY A 121 -13.85 16.26 -3.03
CA GLY A 121 -14.50 17.52 -3.36
C GLY A 121 -14.27 18.63 -2.33
N GLY A 122 -13.13 18.61 -1.65
CA GLY A 122 -12.78 19.56 -0.59
C GLY A 122 -11.33 19.45 -0.17
N GLU A 123 -10.98 20.16 0.90
CA GLU A 123 -9.65 20.07 1.51
C GLU A 123 -9.38 18.66 2.03
N VAL A 124 -8.14 18.21 1.88
CA VAL A 124 -7.70 16.88 2.32
C VAL A 124 -6.40 17.00 3.09
N MET A 125 -6.17 16.03 3.96
CA MET A 125 -4.93 15.86 4.69
C MET A 125 -4.52 14.40 4.70
N THR A 126 -3.25 14.15 4.98
CA THR A 126 -2.69 12.82 5.20
C THR A 126 -2.13 12.74 6.61
N TYR A 127 -2.02 11.54 7.17
CA TYR A 127 -1.43 11.35 8.49
C TYR A 127 0.06 11.68 8.47
N ASP A 128 0.57 12.34 9.52
CA ASP A 128 2.01 12.52 9.75
C ASP A 128 2.74 11.16 9.81
N TYR A 129 2.05 10.16 10.37
CA TYR A 129 2.53 8.79 10.39
C TYR A 129 2.42 8.15 9.00
N LYS A 130 3.55 7.68 8.47
CA LYS A 130 3.61 6.94 7.19
C LYS A 130 3.96 5.48 7.42
N TRP A 131 3.22 4.57 6.79
CA TRP A 131 3.45 3.13 6.84
C TRP A 131 4.40 2.68 5.74
N LEU A 132 5.71 2.86 5.96
CA LEU A 132 6.73 2.35 5.06
C LEU A 132 7.04 0.87 5.35
N ARG A 133 6.81 0.01 4.36
CA ARG A 133 7.07 -1.44 4.44
C ARG A 133 8.24 -1.83 3.53
N VAL A 134 9.28 -2.42 4.11
CA VAL A 134 10.33 -3.12 3.37
C VAL A 134 10.09 -4.61 3.54
N VAL A 135 9.52 -5.27 2.54
CA VAL A 135 9.14 -6.68 2.63
C VAL A 135 10.26 -7.54 2.05
N GLY A 136 10.86 -8.37 2.91
CA GLY A 136 11.90 -9.31 2.51
C GLY A 136 11.32 -10.58 1.86
N PRO A 137 12.13 -11.38 1.16
CA PRO A 137 11.69 -12.63 0.55
C PRO A 137 10.98 -13.55 1.55
N GLY A 138 9.82 -14.09 1.17
CA GLY A 138 9.02 -14.99 2.01
C GLY A 138 8.17 -14.31 3.09
N ASN A 139 8.35 -13.01 3.33
CA ASN A 139 7.50 -12.25 4.26
C ASN A 139 6.27 -11.67 3.55
N PHE A 140 5.22 -11.38 4.30
CA PHE A 140 3.98 -10.80 3.79
C PHE A 140 3.27 -9.96 4.86
N THR A 141 2.22 -9.26 4.43
CA THR A 141 1.23 -8.63 5.31
C THR A 141 -0.05 -9.46 5.23
N GLY A 142 -0.55 -9.92 6.37
CA GLY A 142 -1.77 -10.74 6.46
C GLY A 142 -3.03 -9.95 6.07
N ALA A 143 -4.15 -10.65 5.89
CA ALA A 143 -5.41 -9.99 5.58
C ALA A 143 -5.90 -9.16 6.78
N HIS A 144 -6.27 -7.92 6.51
CA HIS A 144 -6.72 -6.97 7.52
C HIS A 144 -7.60 -5.88 6.91
N TYR A 145 -8.17 -5.05 7.79
CA TYR A 145 -8.93 -3.87 7.42
C TYR A 145 -8.33 -2.66 8.14
N ASP A 146 -7.81 -1.70 7.37
CA ASP A 146 -6.96 -0.61 7.86
C ASP A 146 -7.57 0.26 8.96
N ILE A 147 -8.91 0.35 9.01
CA ILE A 147 -9.61 1.24 9.95
C ILE A 147 -9.22 1.00 11.41
N VAL A 148 -8.78 -0.22 11.78
CA VAL A 148 -8.36 -0.51 13.15
C VAL A 148 -7.06 0.17 13.56
N TYR A 149 -6.25 0.59 12.58
CA TYR A 149 -5.00 1.32 12.78
C TYR A 149 -5.17 2.84 12.67
N MET A 150 -6.13 3.28 11.84
CA MET A 150 -6.24 4.68 11.41
C MET A 150 -7.68 5.23 11.44
N GLY A 151 -8.57 4.61 12.22
CA GLY A 151 -9.99 4.98 12.28
C GLY A 151 -10.34 6.06 13.31
N ARG A 152 -9.37 6.52 14.11
CA ARG A 152 -9.63 7.60 15.09
C ARG A 152 -9.95 8.91 14.37
N GLY A 153 -11.00 9.58 14.82
CA GLY A 153 -11.41 10.91 14.36
C GLY A 153 -12.42 10.88 13.22
N THR A 154 -12.19 10.11 12.16
CA THR A 154 -13.14 10.01 11.03
C THR A 154 -13.06 8.65 10.32
N PRO A 155 -14.20 8.07 9.90
CA PRO A 155 -14.22 6.91 9.01
C PRO A 155 -14.04 7.28 7.53
N ASN A 156 -14.03 8.58 7.18
CA ASN A 156 -13.79 9.06 5.82
C ASN A 156 -12.28 9.05 5.49
N VAL A 157 -11.68 7.87 5.57
CA VAL A 157 -10.25 7.64 5.33
C VAL A 157 -10.07 6.68 4.15
N LEU A 158 -9.09 6.97 3.29
CA LEU A 158 -8.70 6.09 2.20
C LEU A 158 -7.19 5.82 2.26
N THR A 159 -6.81 4.57 2.03
CA THR A 159 -5.41 4.16 1.95
C THR A 159 -4.89 4.32 0.53
N CYS A 160 -3.75 5.01 0.37
CA CYS A 160 -3.00 5.06 -0.88
C CYS A 160 -1.81 4.11 -0.83
N TRP A 161 -1.92 2.94 -1.46
CA TRP A 161 -0.78 2.02 -1.58
C TRP A 161 0.12 2.46 -2.76
N THR A 162 1.35 2.87 -2.44
CA THR A 162 2.31 3.40 -3.43
C THR A 162 3.47 2.43 -3.66
N PRO A 163 3.60 1.81 -4.85
CA PRO A 163 4.77 1.00 -5.16
C PRO A 163 6.00 1.88 -5.38
N ILE A 164 7.11 1.58 -4.70
CA ILE A 164 8.37 2.34 -4.84
C ILE A 164 9.28 1.65 -5.87
N GLY A 165 8.79 1.65 -7.11
CA GLY A 165 9.35 0.93 -8.26
C GLY A 165 8.43 -0.19 -8.76
N ASP A 166 8.82 -0.85 -9.85
CA ASP A 166 8.02 -1.93 -10.43
C ASP A 166 7.94 -3.14 -9.50
N ILE A 167 6.72 -3.66 -9.32
CA ILE A 167 6.45 -4.84 -8.47
C ILE A 167 5.81 -5.91 -9.35
N PRO A 168 6.60 -6.82 -9.95
CA PRO A 168 6.05 -7.96 -10.67
C PRO A 168 5.30 -8.88 -9.70
N LEU A 169 4.35 -9.66 -10.21
CA LEU A 169 3.52 -10.53 -9.37
C LEU A 169 4.32 -11.46 -8.44
N LYS A 170 5.48 -11.96 -8.90
CA LYS A 170 6.39 -12.79 -8.11
C LYS A 170 7.00 -12.11 -6.88
N MET A 171 6.93 -10.77 -6.80
CA MET A 171 7.41 -9.98 -5.66
C MET A 171 6.30 -9.65 -4.65
N GLY A 172 5.08 -10.18 -4.86
CA GLY A 172 3.97 -10.01 -3.90
C GLY A 172 3.41 -8.59 -3.87
N PRO A 173 2.79 -8.10 -4.96
CA PRO A 173 2.05 -6.84 -4.94
C PRO A 173 0.83 -6.95 -4.00
N LEU A 174 0.14 -5.83 -3.80
CA LEU A 174 -1.10 -5.79 -3.03
C LEU A 174 -2.16 -6.71 -3.65
N ALA A 175 -2.84 -7.47 -2.80
CA ALA A 175 -4.05 -8.20 -3.16
C ALA A 175 -5.24 -7.63 -2.37
N ILE A 176 -6.38 -7.52 -3.03
CA ILE A 176 -7.61 -6.97 -2.47
C ILE A 176 -8.71 -8.00 -2.64
N LEU A 177 -9.49 -8.24 -1.57
CA LEU A 177 -10.74 -8.98 -1.67
C LEU A 177 -11.82 -8.03 -2.18
N VAL A 178 -12.04 -8.02 -3.50
CA VAL A 178 -12.98 -7.09 -4.15
C VAL A 178 -14.36 -7.15 -3.51
N GLY A 179 -14.93 -5.99 -3.16
CA GLY A 179 -16.23 -5.88 -2.51
C GLY A 179 -16.24 -6.13 -0.99
N SER A 180 -15.10 -6.46 -0.35
CA SER A 180 -15.05 -6.74 1.09
C SER A 180 -15.35 -5.52 1.95
N HIS A 181 -15.29 -4.30 1.40
CA HIS A 181 -15.69 -3.06 2.08
C HIS A 181 -17.18 -3.02 2.43
N ARG A 182 -18.00 -3.91 1.86
CA ARG A 182 -19.43 -4.07 2.18
C ARG A 182 -19.73 -5.21 3.15
N PHE A 183 -18.71 -5.86 3.73
CA PHE A 183 -18.93 -6.94 4.70
C PHE A 183 -19.35 -6.35 6.05
N GLU A 184 -20.65 -6.18 6.24
CA GLU A 184 -21.20 -5.51 7.45
C GLU A 184 -20.75 -6.18 8.75
N HIS A 185 -20.73 -7.52 8.80
CA HIS A 185 -20.23 -8.22 9.99
C HIS A 185 -18.79 -7.85 10.33
N MET A 186 -17.92 -7.69 9.33
CA MET A 186 -16.53 -7.26 9.56
C MET A 186 -16.46 -5.81 10.05
N LYS A 187 -17.30 -4.92 9.50
CA LYS A 187 -17.38 -3.51 9.91
C LYS A 187 -17.90 -3.36 11.33
N GLU A 188 -18.90 -4.13 11.72
CA GLU A 188 -19.56 -4.10 13.04
C GLU A 188 -18.73 -4.79 14.14
N THR A 189 -17.78 -5.67 13.77
CA THR A 189 -16.93 -6.38 14.72
C THR A 189 -15.48 -5.88 14.68
N TYR A 190 -14.62 -6.52 13.89
CA TYR A 190 -13.21 -6.19 13.78
C TYR A 190 -12.98 -4.71 13.40
N GLY A 191 -13.81 -4.15 12.51
CA GLY A 191 -13.74 -2.75 12.10
C GLY A 191 -14.07 -1.73 13.19
N GLN A 192 -14.62 -2.14 14.34
CA GLN A 192 -14.82 -1.28 15.53
C GLN A 192 -13.65 -1.35 16.51
N MET A 193 -12.67 -2.22 16.25
CA MET A 193 -11.49 -2.35 17.08
C MET A 193 -10.50 -1.23 16.84
N ASP A 194 -9.65 -0.99 17.82
CA ASP A 194 -8.54 -0.06 17.76
C ASP A 194 -7.30 -0.78 18.30
N VAL A 195 -6.24 -0.88 17.49
CA VAL A 195 -5.08 -1.72 17.83
C VAL A 195 -4.35 -1.26 19.10
N ASP A 196 -4.37 0.04 19.40
CA ASP A 196 -3.70 0.59 20.58
C ASP A 196 -4.57 0.40 21.83
N ARG A 197 -5.90 0.58 21.70
CA ARG A 197 -6.87 0.46 22.79
C ARG A 197 -7.13 -1.01 23.16
N ASP A 198 -7.31 -1.86 22.15
CA ASP A 198 -7.81 -3.23 22.31
C ASP A 198 -6.70 -4.29 22.23
N HIS A 199 -5.47 -3.87 21.93
CA HIS A 199 -4.28 -4.73 21.87
C HIS A 199 -4.42 -5.95 20.94
N VAL A 200 -5.14 -5.79 19.83
CA VAL A 200 -5.27 -6.83 18.82
C VAL A 200 -4.02 -6.92 17.94
N THR A 201 -3.71 -8.11 17.43
CA THR A 201 -2.59 -8.35 16.50
C THR A 201 -2.69 -7.52 15.21
N GLY A 202 -3.92 -7.11 14.87
CA GLY A 202 -4.20 -6.24 13.75
C GLY A 202 -4.37 -6.96 12.41
N TRP A 203 -4.18 -8.27 12.31
CA TRP A 203 -4.58 -9.09 11.14
C TRP A 203 -5.45 -10.28 11.58
N PHE A 204 -6.27 -10.81 10.68
CA PHE A 204 -7.20 -11.92 10.97
C PHE A 204 -6.98 -13.18 10.11
N SER A 205 -5.88 -13.24 9.35
CA SER A 205 -5.48 -14.40 8.53
C SER A 205 -4.39 -15.24 9.16
#